data_AF-A0A1B3ZHD2-F1
#
_entry.id   AF-A0A1B3ZHD2-F1
#
_cell.length_a   1.000
_cell.length_b   1.000
_cell.length_c   1.000
_cell.angle_alpha   90.00
_cell.angle_beta   90.00
_cell.angle_gamma   90.00
#
_symmetry.space_group_name_H-M   'P 1'
#
loop_
_entity.id
_entity.type
_entity.pdbx_description
1 polymer ?
#
loop_
_entity_poly.entity_id
_entity_poly.type
_entity_poly.pdbx_seq_one_letter_code
_entity_poly.pdbx_strand_id
1 'polypeptide(L)' 'MDPIGSRIDETGTLIRDGSGFYLRRDLGGRYALELRRVPVDFVEKRVRVIGTLVADNLVSADGVGPA' A
#
# COMPACT_ATOMS: atom_id res chain seq x y z
N MET A 1 -13.66 3.15 -9.45
CA MET A 1 -12.50 2.39 -9.95
C MET A 1 -11.52 3.40 -10.49
N ASP A 2 -10.43 3.62 -9.79
CA ASP A 2 -9.32 4.41 -10.30
C ASP A 2 -8.71 3.68 -11.52
N PRO A 3 -8.37 4.39 -12.61
CA PRO A 3 -7.81 3.75 -13.77
C PRO A 3 -6.42 3.17 -13.43
N ILE A 4 -6.13 1.96 -13.92
CA ILE A 4 -4.77 1.38 -13.87
C ILE A 4 -3.79 2.37 -14.50
N GLY A 5 -2.66 2.60 -13.83
CA GLY A 5 -1.68 3.64 -14.14
C GLY A 5 -1.88 4.93 -13.35
N SER A 6 -2.95 5.06 -12.57
CA SER A 6 -3.18 6.23 -11.71
C SER A 6 -2.25 6.24 -10.51
N ARG A 7 -1.78 7.44 -10.16
CA ARG A 7 -0.98 7.65 -8.95
C ARG A 7 -1.86 7.58 -7.72
N ILE A 8 -1.45 6.76 -6.76
CA ILE A 8 -2.12 6.53 -5.49
C ILE A 8 -1.32 7.22 -4.40
N ASP A 9 -2.03 7.94 -3.53
CA ASP A 9 -1.52 8.57 -2.33
C ASP A 9 -2.51 8.29 -1.21
N GLU A 10 -2.32 7.16 -0.51
CA GLU A 10 -3.30 6.66 0.45
C GLU A 10 -2.66 6.46 1.81
N THR A 11 -3.44 6.70 2.87
CA THR A 11 -3.03 6.43 4.24
C THR A 11 -3.77 5.23 4.81
N GLY A 12 -3.09 4.46 5.65
CA GLY A 12 -3.67 3.26 6.22
C GLY A 12 -2.69 2.48 7.10
N THR A 13 -3.12 1.32 7.60
CA THR A 13 -2.27 0.41 8.35
C THR A 13 -1.57 -0.56 7.40
N LEU A 14 -0.24 -0.64 7.49
CA LEU A 14 0.51 -1.66 6.77
C LEU A 14 0.34 -3.01 7.46
N ILE A 15 -0.22 -3.98 6.76
CA ILE A 15 -0.41 -5.35 7.24
C ILE A 15 0.54 -6.24 6.46
N ARG A 16 1.35 -7.02 7.19
CA ARG A 16 2.14 -8.10 6.61
C ARG A 16 1.42 -9.41 6.88
N ASP A 17 0.96 -10.05 5.82
CA ASP A 17 0.50 -11.43 5.86
C ASP A 17 1.59 -12.28 5.20
N GLY A 18 1.86 -13.51 5.64
CA GLY A 18 3.07 -14.27 5.26
C GLY A 18 3.37 -14.35 3.74
N SER A 19 2.38 -14.06 2.90
CA SER A 19 2.46 -14.03 1.43
C SER A 19 2.69 -12.65 0.80
N GLY A 20 2.67 -11.54 1.54
CA GLY A 20 2.87 -10.20 0.99
C GLY A 20 2.54 -9.03 1.91
N PHE A 21 2.51 -7.83 1.34
CA PHE A 21 2.22 -6.58 2.04
C PHE A 21 0.90 -6.02 1.58
N TYR A 22 0.17 -5.45 2.53
CA TYR A 22 -1.14 -4.91 2.24
C TYR A 22 -1.38 -3.63 3.02
N LEU A 23 -1.99 -2.65 2.37
CA LEU A 23 -2.46 -1.45 3.03
C LEU A 23 -3.95 -1.62 3.36
N ARG A 24 -4.28 -1.67 4.65
CA ARG A 24 -5.66 -1.48 5.08
C ARG A 24 -5.91 0.02 5.18
N ARG A 25 -6.70 0.55 4.25
CA ARG A 25 -6.99 1.98 4.18
C ARG A 25 -7.91 2.41 5.31
N ASP A 26 -7.74 3.65 5.76
CA ASP A 26 -8.64 4.25 6.76
C ASP A 26 -10.07 4.44 6.22
N LEU A 27 -10.21 4.75 4.92
CA LEU A 27 -11.51 4.90 4.26
C LEU A 27 -12.19 3.56 3.94
N GLY A 28 -11.54 2.43 4.28
CA GLY A 28 -12.03 1.09 4.02
C GLY A 28 -11.43 0.42 2.76
N GLY A 29 -11.56 -0.90 2.71
CA GLY A 29 -10.91 -1.72 1.69
C GLY A 29 -9.42 -1.97 1.96
N ARG A 30 -8.79 -2.73 1.06
CA ARG A 30 -7.40 -3.18 1.18
C ARG A 30 -6.72 -3.13 -0.18
N TYR A 31 -5.51 -2.57 -0.20
CA TYR A 31 -4.63 -2.68 -1.35
C TYR A 31 -3.54 -3.70 -1.09
N ALA A 32 -3.31 -4.61 -2.04
CA ALA A 32 -2.07 -5.36 -2.10
C ALA A 32 -0.95 -4.40 -2.54
N LEU A 33 0.19 -4.47 -1.86
CA LEU A 33 1.34 -3.64 -2.14
C LEU A 33 2.45 -4.49 -2.74
N GLU A 34 2.84 -4.17 -3.97
CA GLU A 34 4.11 -4.60 -4.52
C GLU A 34 5.20 -3.64 -4.06
N LEU A 35 6.05 -4.12 -3.16
CA LEU A 35 7.17 -3.36 -2.61
C LEU A 35 8.47 -3.92 -3.16
N ARG A 36 9.26 -3.07 -3.83
CA ARG A 36 10.60 -3.46 -4.31
C ARG A 36 11.63 -3.61 -3.19
N ARG A 37 11.43 -2.88 -2.08
CA ARG A 37 12.11 -3.08 -0.79
C ARG A 37 11.08 -3.08 0.30
N VAL A 38 11.17 -4.03 1.22
CA VAL A 38 10.23 -4.17 2.31
C VAL A 38 10.71 -3.34 3.51
N PRO A 39 10.04 -2.25 3.88
CA PRO A 39 10.28 -1.60 5.16
C PRO A 39 9.49 -2.35 6.23
N VAL A 40 10.05 -3.47 6.70
CA VAL A 40 9.43 -4.28 7.78
C VAL A 40 9.19 -3.47 9.06
N ASP A 41 9.91 -2.36 9.24
CA ASP A 41 9.78 -1.48 10.41
C ASP A 41 8.40 -0.84 10.54
N PHE A 42 7.72 -0.61 9.41
CA PHE A 42 6.40 0.02 9.40
C PHE A 42 5.23 -0.97 9.43
N VAL A 43 5.51 -2.27 9.56
CA VAL A 43 4.46 -3.30 9.67
C VAL A 43 3.64 -3.07 10.94
N GLU A 44 2.33 -3.24 10.81
CA GLU A 44 1.30 -2.96 11.83
C GLU A 44 1.22 -1.50 12.28
N LYS A 45 1.93 -0.59 11.60
CA LYS A 45 1.87 0.86 11.85
C LYS A 45 1.04 1.57 10.79
N ARG A 46 0.56 2.76 11.15
CA ARG A 46 -0.07 3.70 10.23
C ARG A 46 1.00 4.31 9.33
N VAL A 47 0.82 4.18 8.02
CA VAL A 47 1.73 4.67 7.00
C VAL A 47 0.98 5.41 5.91
N ARG A 48 1.72 6.26 5.21
CA ARG A 48 1.34 6.81 3.91
C ARG A 48 2.05 6.02 2.82
N VAL A 49 1.28 5.53 1.85
CA VAL A 49 1.77 4.82 0.68
C VAL A 49 1.57 5.68 -0.55
N ILE A 50 2.67 5.96 -1.24
CA ILE A 50 2.67 6.61 -2.54
C ILE A 50 3.08 5.58 -3.57
N GLY A 51 2.29 5.44 -4.63
CA GLY A 51 2.55 4.42 -5.65
C GLY A 51 1.68 4.59 -6.88
N THR A 52 1.62 3.54 -7.68
CA THR A 52 0.80 3.50 -8.89
C THR A 52 -0.08 2.28 -8.86
N LEU A 53 -1.36 2.44 -9.17
CA LEU A 53 -2.28 1.31 -9.30
C LEU A 53 -1.92 0.50 -10.55
N VAL A 54 -1.49 -0.74 -10.39
CA VAL A 54 -1.02 -1.61 -11.49
C VAL A 54 -2.00 -2.72 -11.83
N ALA A 55 -2.90 -3.07 -10.91
CA ALA A 55 -4.06 -3.93 -11.17
C ALA A 55 -5.20 -3.60 -10.20
N ASP A 56 -6.31 -4.32 -10.32
CA ASP A 56 -7.44 -4.16 -9.40
C ASP A 56 -7.00 -4.46 -7.97
N ASN A 57 -7.16 -3.47 -7.10
CA ASN A 57 -6.69 -3.51 -5.71
C ASN A 57 -5.18 -3.81 -5.51
N LEU A 58 -4.34 -3.59 -6.54
CA LEU A 58 -2.89 -3.81 -6.49
C LEU A 58 -2.13 -2.53 -6.81
N VAL A 59 -1.32 -2.08 -5.86
CA VAL A 59 -0.53 -0.86 -5.96
C VAL A 59 0.95 -1.22 -5.93
N SER A 60 1.68 -0.79 -6.96
CA SER A 60 3.14 -0.77 -6.92
C SER A 60 3.55 0.43 -6.07
N ALA A 61 4.01 0.16 -4.85
CA ALA A 61 4.39 1.19 -3.90
C ALA A 61 5.81 1.71 -4.22
N ASP A 62 5.88 3.00 -4.58
CA ASP A 62 7.13 3.69 -4.87
C ASP A 62 7.79 4.19 -3.58
N GLY A 63 6.98 4.61 -2.61
CA GLY A 63 7.41 5.04 -1.28
C GLY A 63 6.41 4.68 -0.19
N VAL A 64 6.93 4.22 0.95
CA VAL A 64 6.16 4.01 2.17
C VAL A 64 6.84 4.76 3.31
N GLY A 65 6.08 5.59 4.02
CA GLY A 65 6.58 6.36 5.14
C GLY A 65 5.55 6.52 6.25
N PRO A 66 5.91 7.11 7.39
CA PRO A 66 4.97 7.45 8.45
C PRO A 66 3.87 8.39 7.91
N ALA A 67 2.63 8.17 8.35
CA ALA A 67 1.49 9.01 8.01
C ALA A 67 1.48 10.32 8.81
#